data_AF-A9CZS1-F1
#
_entry.id   AF-A9CZS1-F1
#
_cell.length_a   1.000
_cell.length_b   1.000
_cell.length_c   1.000
_cell.angle_alpha   90.00
_cell.angle_beta   90.00
_cell.angle_gamma   90.00
#
_symmetry.space_group_name_H-M   'P 1'
#
loop_
_entity.id
_entity.type
_entity.pdbx_description
1 polymer ?
#
loop_
_entity_poly.entity_id
_entity_poly.type
_entity_poly.pdbx_seq_one_letter_code
_entity_poly.pdbx_strand_id
1 'polypeptide(L)'
;MSRAADNTRLYAATVAIFAVGVISFLLMAPINKRASPYWHELDNGCFMLFATAVLDQPGCFELQEDVVLEGDNDYFLYINSSDVQVNLKGKAVTGPGQSSTQSGIYINGGDNIKIANGSIAGFLFGIRGEPTSDGEPIRRLMLSNLKVSDASLIGITLDVNEVSMSGITVIAPQEVQNKKYDYFVDIRVNAQTCYYEQDWHEAESLKPPRTQILALQADCELSK
;
A
#
# COMPACT_ATOMS: atom_id res chain seq x y z
N MET A 1 -38.86 2.17 52.55
CA MET A 1 -38.15 1.10 51.80
C MET A 1 -37.43 1.75 50.63
N SER A 2 -36.10 1.71 50.63
CA SER A 2 -35.23 2.48 49.71
C SER A 2 -35.10 1.77 48.37
N ARG A 3 -35.56 2.40 47.29
CA ARG A 3 -35.41 1.94 45.88
C ARG A 3 -33.96 1.89 45.38
N ALA A 4 -32.97 2.25 46.20
CA ALA A 4 -31.57 2.30 45.80
C ALA A 4 -30.88 0.92 45.76
N ALA A 5 -31.41 -0.08 46.46
CA ALA A 5 -30.76 -1.40 46.58
C ALA A 5 -31.01 -2.34 45.37
N ASP A 6 -32.09 -2.14 44.61
CA ASP A 6 -32.46 -3.04 43.52
C ASP A 6 -31.73 -2.71 42.20
N ASN A 7 -31.35 -1.45 41.98
CA ASN A 7 -30.62 -1.05 40.78
C ASN A 7 -29.17 -1.58 40.77
N THR A 8 -28.53 -1.73 41.93
CA THR A 8 -27.12 -2.17 42.03
C THR A 8 -26.91 -3.61 41.57
N ARG A 9 -27.91 -4.48 41.74
CA ARG A 9 -27.85 -5.88 41.28
C ARG A 9 -28.00 -6.00 39.77
N LEU A 10 -28.81 -5.14 39.15
CA LEU A 10 -29.01 -5.14 37.70
C LEU A 10 -27.74 -4.66 36.96
N TYR A 11 -27.05 -3.63 37.46
CA TYR A 11 -25.81 -3.14 36.85
C TYR A 11 -24.64 -4.14 36.99
N ALA A 12 -24.54 -4.86 38.11
CA ALA A 12 -23.48 -5.85 38.32
C ALA A 12 -23.59 -7.06 37.36
N ALA A 13 -24.81 -7.53 37.08
CA ALA A 13 -25.05 -8.64 36.17
C ALA A 13 -24.71 -8.29 34.71
N THR A 14 -25.03 -7.08 34.26
CA THR A 14 -24.75 -6.64 32.89
C THR A 14 -23.25 -6.49 32.64
N VAL A 15 -22.49 -5.94 33.59
CA VAL A 15 -21.02 -5.80 33.45
C VAL A 15 -20.33 -7.18 33.35
N ALA A 16 -20.79 -8.18 34.10
CA ALA A 16 -20.23 -9.52 34.05
C ALA A 16 -20.44 -10.22 32.70
N ILE A 17 -21.61 -10.05 32.07
CA ILE A 17 -21.92 -10.65 30.76
C ILE A 17 -21.06 -10.03 29.65
N PHE A 18 -20.86 -8.70 29.68
CA PHE A 18 -19.96 -8.03 28.72
C PHE A 18 -18.49 -8.44 28.92
N ALA A 19 -18.03 -8.61 30.16
CA ALA A 19 -16.66 -9.03 30.42
C ALA A 19 -16.36 -10.45 29.90
N VAL A 20 -17.28 -11.41 30.09
CA VAL A 20 -17.09 -12.80 29.60
C VAL A 20 -17.18 -12.88 28.07
N GLY A 21 -18.07 -12.10 27.44
CA GLY A 21 -18.19 -12.04 25.99
C GLY A 21 -16.95 -11.49 25.29
N VAL A 22 -16.36 -10.40 25.82
CA VAL A 22 -15.14 -9.78 25.26
C VAL A 22 -13.92 -10.69 25.42
N ILE A 23 -13.78 -11.36 26.57
CA ILE A 23 -12.67 -12.31 26.80
C ILE A 23 -12.78 -13.52 25.85
N SER A 24 -14.00 -14.01 25.60
CA SER A 24 -14.21 -15.15 24.67
C SER A 24 -13.90 -14.78 23.21
N PHE A 25 -14.23 -13.55 22.80
CA PHE A 25 -13.91 -13.06 21.44
C PHE A 25 -12.41 -12.82 21.23
N LEU A 26 -11.71 -12.32 22.26
CA LEU A 26 -10.25 -12.14 22.23
C LEU A 26 -9.48 -13.47 22.27
N LEU A 27 -10.00 -14.51 22.93
CA LEU A 27 -9.36 -15.82 23.00
C LEU A 27 -9.58 -16.70 21.76
N MET A 28 -10.64 -16.46 20.97
CA MET A 28 -10.94 -17.28 19.78
C MET A 28 -10.45 -16.71 18.45
N ALA A 29 -9.88 -15.50 18.42
CA ALA A 29 -9.25 -15.01 17.20
C ALA A 29 -8.09 -14.04 17.51
N PRO A 30 -6.91 -14.53 17.94
CA PRO A 30 -5.70 -13.86 17.53
C PRO A 30 -5.61 -14.02 16.01
N ILE A 31 -6.22 -13.09 15.26
CA ILE A 31 -5.92 -12.92 13.85
C ILE A 31 -4.43 -12.62 13.84
N ASN A 32 -3.64 -13.65 13.53
CA ASN A 32 -2.21 -13.51 13.37
C ASN A 32 -2.05 -12.62 12.15
N LYS A 33 -1.87 -11.31 12.35
CA LYS A 33 -1.76 -10.28 11.31
C LYS A 33 -0.56 -10.51 10.37
N ARG A 34 0.21 -11.56 10.60
CA ARG A 34 1.21 -12.14 9.69
C ARG A 34 0.71 -13.47 9.13
N ALA A 35 -0.56 -13.53 8.74
CA ALA A 35 -1.09 -14.68 8.03
C ALA A 35 -0.33 -14.77 6.71
N SER A 36 0.59 -15.73 6.68
CA SER A 36 1.39 -16.09 5.52
C SER A 36 0.44 -16.19 4.29
N PRO A 37 0.61 -15.42 3.21
CA PRO A 37 -0.39 -15.33 2.13
C PRO A 37 -0.53 -16.61 1.29
N TYR A 38 0.23 -17.66 1.58
CA TYR A 38 0.41 -18.82 0.70
C TYR A 38 -0.63 -19.95 0.87
N TRP A 39 -1.69 -19.77 1.67
CA TRP A 39 -2.64 -20.86 1.95
C TRP A 39 -3.73 -21.05 0.89
N HIS A 40 -3.93 -20.05 0.02
CA HIS A 40 -5.04 -20.02 -0.93
C HIS A 40 -4.52 -19.82 -2.35
N GLU A 41 -4.02 -20.90 -2.93
CA GLU A 41 -3.67 -20.95 -4.36
C GLU A 41 -4.93 -20.94 -5.22
N LEU A 42 -4.91 -20.14 -6.28
CA LEU A 42 -5.92 -20.04 -7.32
C LEU A 42 -5.67 -21.07 -8.41
N ASP A 43 -6.69 -21.33 -9.25
CA ASP A 43 -6.56 -22.24 -10.40
C ASP A 43 -5.47 -21.83 -11.40
N ASN A 44 -5.03 -20.56 -11.38
CA ASN A 44 -3.95 -20.04 -12.23
C ASN A 44 -2.55 -20.13 -11.58
N GLY A 45 -2.42 -20.74 -10.41
CA GLY A 45 -1.16 -20.89 -9.67
C GLY A 45 -0.71 -19.65 -8.91
N CYS A 46 -1.55 -18.61 -8.82
CA CYS A 46 -1.29 -17.43 -8.00
C CYS A 46 -1.93 -17.58 -6.61
N PHE A 47 -1.39 -16.91 -5.60
CA PHE A 47 -1.93 -16.90 -4.24
C PHE A 47 -2.87 -15.71 -4.01
N MET A 48 -3.98 -15.92 -3.31
CA MET A 48 -4.94 -14.87 -3.00
C MET A 48 -4.39 -13.89 -1.95
N LEU A 49 -4.61 -12.60 -2.18
CA LEU A 49 -4.43 -11.53 -1.20
C LEU A 49 -5.81 -10.98 -0.81
N PHE A 50 -6.07 -10.89 0.49
CA PHE A 50 -7.29 -10.31 1.08
C PHE A 50 -7.00 -9.19 2.08
N ALA A 51 -5.77 -9.10 2.57
CA ALA A 51 -5.38 -8.18 3.62
C ALA A 51 -3.89 -7.88 3.49
N THR A 52 -3.34 -7.23 4.51
CA THR A 52 -1.92 -6.97 4.60
C THR A 52 -1.11 -8.28 4.53
N ALA A 53 0.01 -8.27 3.81
CA ALA A 53 0.84 -9.46 3.63
C ALA A 53 2.33 -9.14 3.56
N VAL A 54 3.13 -10.09 4.02
CA VAL A 54 4.58 -10.14 3.81
C VAL A 54 4.84 -11.17 2.72
N LEU A 55 5.48 -10.73 1.63
CA LEU A 55 5.86 -11.57 0.50
C LEU A 55 7.37 -11.83 0.61
N ASP A 56 7.72 -12.86 1.38
CA ASP A 56 9.11 -13.28 1.67
C ASP A 56 9.54 -14.52 0.89
N GLN A 57 8.75 -14.90 -0.12
CA GLN A 57 9.03 -16.00 -1.04
C GLN A 57 8.65 -15.61 -2.48
N PRO A 58 9.34 -16.16 -3.49
CA PRO A 58 8.96 -16.03 -4.89
C PRO A 58 7.53 -16.51 -5.15
N GLY A 59 6.83 -15.90 -6.11
CA GLY A 59 5.49 -16.35 -6.47
C GLY A 59 4.66 -15.31 -7.20
N CYS A 60 3.45 -15.74 -7.57
CA CYS A 60 2.40 -14.88 -8.10
C CYS A 60 1.34 -14.63 -7.02
N PHE A 61 0.87 -13.39 -6.88
CA PHE A 61 -0.08 -12.97 -5.87
C PHE A 61 -1.15 -12.08 -6.48
N GLU A 62 -2.41 -12.35 -6.17
CA GLU A 62 -3.56 -11.65 -6.74
C GLU A 62 -4.49 -11.09 -5.66
N LEU A 63 -4.77 -9.79 -5.72
CA LEU A 63 -5.76 -9.16 -4.86
C LEU A 63 -7.18 -9.54 -5.29
N GLN A 64 -7.96 -10.08 -4.37
CA GLN A 64 -9.31 -10.59 -4.68
C GLN A 64 -10.41 -9.54 -4.46
N GLU A 65 -10.19 -8.60 -3.54
CA GLU A 65 -11.16 -7.57 -3.16
C GLU A 65 -10.50 -6.24 -2.83
N ASP A 66 -11.30 -5.18 -2.78
CA ASP A 66 -10.80 -3.88 -2.33
C ASP A 66 -10.47 -3.96 -0.83
N VAL A 67 -9.34 -3.38 -0.44
CA VAL A 67 -8.85 -3.42 0.94
C VAL A 67 -8.83 -2.01 1.51
N VAL A 68 -9.39 -1.86 2.72
CA VAL A 68 -9.34 -0.62 3.50
C VAL A 68 -8.59 -0.88 4.81
N LEU A 69 -7.54 -0.12 5.07
CA LEU A 69 -6.73 -0.19 6.27
C LEU A 69 -7.04 1.01 7.17
N GLU A 70 -7.51 0.74 8.38
CA GLU A 70 -7.91 1.78 9.34
C GLU A 70 -6.79 2.14 10.35
N GLY A 71 -5.65 1.44 10.32
CA GLY A 71 -4.58 1.57 11.31
C GLY A 71 -3.26 2.11 10.75
N ASP A 72 -2.50 2.81 11.60
CA ASP A 72 -1.23 3.47 11.24
C ASP A 72 -0.01 2.53 11.20
N ASN A 73 -0.17 1.24 11.51
CA ASN A 73 0.96 0.34 11.78
C ASN A 73 1.28 -0.65 10.67
N ASP A 74 0.49 -0.73 9.61
CA ASP A 74 0.64 -1.80 8.63
C ASP A 74 0.81 -1.23 7.20
N TYR A 75 1.86 -1.68 6.49
CA TYR A 75 1.90 -1.59 5.02
C TYR A 75 0.82 -2.53 4.46
N PHE A 76 0.29 -2.26 3.26
CA PHE A 76 -0.53 -3.26 2.60
C PHE A 76 0.33 -4.45 2.15
N LEU A 77 1.41 -4.20 1.42
CA LEU A 77 2.37 -5.25 1.07
C LEU A 77 3.78 -4.88 1.53
N TYR A 78 4.45 -5.84 2.13
CA TYR A 78 5.89 -5.80 2.37
C TYR A 78 6.56 -6.90 1.55
N ILE A 79 7.31 -6.53 0.52
CA ILE A 79 7.98 -7.43 -0.40
C ILE A 79 9.45 -7.52 0.00
N ASN A 80 9.89 -8.74 0.33
CA ASN A 80 11.26 -9.04 0.77
C ASN A 80 11.76 -10.32 0.11
N SER A 81 11.51 -10.44 -1.20
CA SER A 81 11.89 -11.60 -2.02
C SER A 81 12.09 -11.17 -3.48
N SER A 82 12.83 -11.99 -4.22
CA SER A 82 12.91 -11.91 -5.69
C SER A 82 11.78 -12.70 -6.35
N ASP A 83 11.60 -12.48 -7.65
CA ASP A 83 10.64 -13.20 -8.52
C ASP A 83 9.19 -13.13 -7.99
N VAL A 84 8.81 -11.93 -7.54
CA VAL A 84 7.48 -11.64 -7.00
C VAL A 84 6.64 -10.95 -8.06
N GLN A 85 5.45 -11.49 -8.34
CA GLN A 85 4.47 -10.89 -9.23
C GLN A 85 3.20 -10.58 -8.44
N VAL A 86 2.86 -9.29 -8.33
CA VAL A 86 1.64 -8.82 -7.68
C VAL A 86 0.71 -8.25 -8.73
N ASN A 87 -0.50 -8.77 -8.80
CA ASN A 87 -1.57 -8.23 -9.65
C ASN A 87 -2.74 -7.79 -8.77
N LEU A 88 -3.03 -6.50 -8.78
CA LEU A 88 -4.13 -5.93 -7.99
C LEU A 88 -5.49 -6.10 -8.67
N LYS A 89 -5.58 -6.63 -9.90
CA LYS A 89 -6.82 -6.98 -10.63
C LYS A 89 -7.87 -5.87 -10.72
N GLY A 90 -7.41 -4.64 -10.87
CA GLY A 90 -8.24 -3.44 -10.91
C GLY A 90 -8.81 -3.02 -9.55
N LYS A 91 -8.42 -3.70 -8.46
CA LYS A 91 -8.87 -3.42 -7.10
C LYS A 91 -8.16 -2.22 -6.48
N ALA A 92 -8.77 -1.69 -5.44
CA ALA A 92 -8.28 -0.56 -4.67
C ALA A 92 -7.74 -0.99 -3.31
N VAL A 93 -6.63 -0.39 -2.92
CA VAL A 93 -6.04 -0.49 -1.59
C VAL A 93 -6.03 0.90 -1.00
N THR A 94 -6.77 1.11 0.07
CA THR A 94 -6.93 2.41 0.74
C THR A 94 -6.33 2.35 2.14
N GLY A 95 -5.33 3.18 2.39
CA GLY A 95 -4.73 3.38 3.71
C GLY A 95 -5.54 4.34 4.58
N PRO A 96 -5.06 4.62 5.80
CA PRO A 96 -5.78 5.42 6.79
C PRO A 96 -5.86 6.93 6.44
N GLY A 97 -5.28 7.35 5.31
CA GLY A 97 -5.35 8.71 4.80
C GLY A 97 -4.08 9.51 5.04
N GLN A 98 -4.19 10.85 5.03
CA GLN A 98 -3.02 11.73 4.99
C GLN A 98 -2.17 11.73 6.27
N SER A 99 -2.72 11.23 7.39
CA SER A 99 -1.99 11.03 8.64
C SER A 99 -1.12 9.77 8.64
N SER A 100 -1.27 8.90 7.62
CA SER A 100 -0.49 7.68 7.49
C SER A 100 1.01 7.97 7.58
N THR A 101 1.74 7.06 8.22
CA THR A 101 3.19 7.05 8.25
C THR A 101 3.80 5.92 7.41
N GLN A 102 2.95 5.14 6.73
CA GLN A 102 3.31 3.88 6.09
C GLN A 102 3.27 3.97 4.57
N SER A 103 3.87 2.97 3.92
CA SER A 103 3.75 2.82 2.47
C SER A 103 2.59 1.89 2.12
N GLY A 104 1.92 2.09 0.98
CA GLY A 104 0.98 1.10 0.47
C GLY A 104 1.70 -0.19 0.15
N ILE A 105 2.67 -0.11 -0.77
CA ILE A 105 3.59 -1.21 -1.06
C ILE A 105 5.00 -0.79 -0.69
N TYR A 106 5.67 -1.61 0.11
CA TYR A 106 7.06 -1.44 0.49
C TYR A 106 7.92 -2.60 -0.04
N ILE A 107 8.94 -2.30 -0.84
CA ILE A 107 9.88 -3.25 -1.42
C ILE A 107 11.24 -3.06 -0.74
N ASN A 108 11.77 -4.12 -0.14
CA ASN A 108 13.04 -4.13 0.57
C ASN A 108 14.03 -5.05 -0.15
N GLY A 109 14.71 -4.51 -1.16
CA GLY A 109 15.57 -5.28 -2.06
C GLY A 109 14.84 -6.29 -2.95
N GLY A 110 15.61 -7.10 -3.68
CA GLY A 110 15.11 -8.19 -4.53
C GLY A 110 15.34 -7.98 -6.02
N ASP A 111 15.02 -9.00 -6.81
CA ASP A 111 15.17 -8.99 -8.27
C ASP A 111 13.87 -9.44 -8.95
N ASN A 112 13.62 -8.95 -10.15
CA ASN A 112 12.47 -9.32 -10.99
C ASN A 112 11.11 -9.21 -10.27
N ILE A 113 10.84 -8.02 -9.72
CA ILE A 113 9.57 -7.73 -9.05
C ILE A 113 8.62 -7.06 -10.05
N LYS A 114 7.36 -7.52 -10.10
CA LYS A 114 6.32 -6.95 -10.97
C LYS A 114 5.10 -6.59 -10.13
N ILE A 115 4.58 -5.38 -10.29
CA ILE A 115 3.35 -4.93 -9.61
C ILE A 115 2.45 -4.27 -10.65
N ALA A 116 1.20 -4.74 -10.75
CA ALA A 116 0.33 -4.31 -11.84
C ALA A 116 -1.15 -4.15 -11.48
N ASN A 117 -1.84 -3.37 -12.32
CA ASN A 117 -3.29 -3.31 -12.49
C ASN A 117 -4.07 -3.01 -11.20
N GLY A 118 -4.03 -1.79 -10.68
CA GLY A 118 -4.88 -1.42 -9.55
C GLY A 118 -4.65 -0.01 -9.03
N SER A 119 -5.20 0.27 -7.85
CA SER A 119 -5.04 1.58 -7.21
C SER A 119 -4.60 1.49 -5.76
N ILE A 120 -3.77 2.46 -5.35
CA ILE A 120 -3.20 2.59 -4.01
C ILE A 120 -3.44 4.01 -3.55
N ALA A 121 -4.13 4.20 -2.43
CA ALA A 121 -4.51 5.52 -1.94
C ALA A 121 -4.34 5.70 -0.43
N GLY A 122 -4.14 6.92 0.05
CA GLY A 122 -4.20 7.24 1.48
C GLY A 122 -3.03 6.71 2.33
N PHE A 123 -1.83 6.69 1.76
CA PHE A 123 -0.58 6.27 2.44
C PHE A 123 0.42 7.43 2.53
N LEU A 124 1.46 7.31 3.36
CA LEU A 124 2.58 8.27 3.33
C LEU A 124 3.31 8.21 1.99
N PHE A 125 3.59 6.98 1.58
CA PHE A 125 4.14 6.63 0.28
C PHE A 125 3.16 5.69 -0.42
N GLY A 126 2.78 5.93 -1.68
CA GLY A 126 2.01 4.94 -2.42
C GLY A 126 2.82 3.66 -2.61
N ILE A 127 3.98 3.81 -3.25
CA ILE A 127 4.95 2.74 -3.46
C ILE A 127 6.33 3.23 -3.04
N ARG A 128 7.00 2.47 -2.18
CA ARG A 128 8.38 2.72 -1.74
C ARG A 128 9.23 1.51 -2.05
N GLY A 129 10.37 1.72 -2.69
CA GLY A 129 11.39 0.68 -2.89
C GLY A 129 12.76 1.19 -2.48
N GLU A 130 13.47 0.43 -1.64
CA GLU A 130 14.85 0.73 -1.24
C GLU A 130 15.70 -0.54 -1.12
N PRO A 131 17.04 -0.41 -1.15
CA PRO A 131 17.93 -1.51 -0.86
C PRO A 131 17.67 -2.11 0.53
N THR A 132 18.06 -3.37 0.73
CA THR A 132 18.02 -3.98 2.07
C THR A 132 18.93 -3.26 3.05
N SER A 133 18.80 -3.56 4.34
CA SER A 133 19.73 -3.07 5.38
C SER A 133 21.19 -3.43 5.12
N ASP A 134 21.44 -4.52 4.38
CA ASP A 134 22.78 -4.98 4.01
C ASP A 134 23.28 -4.34 2.71
N GLY A 135 22.48 -3.45 2.11
CA GLY A 135 22.79 -2.73 0.88
C GLY A 135 22.50 -3.52 -0.40
N GLU A 136 21.75 -4.62 -0.33
CA GLU A 136 21.34 -5.34 -1.54
C GLU A 136 20.31 -4.51 -2.30
N PRO A 137 20.58 -4.09 -3.55
CA PRO A 137 19.68 -3.20 -4.28
C PRO A 137 18.45 -3.97 -4.79
N ILE A 138 17.41 -3.23 -5.13
CA ILE A 138 16.37 -3.74 -6.02
C ILE A 138 16.97 -3.78 -7.43
N ARG A 139 17.03 -4.94 -8.08
CA ARG A 139 17.71 -5.08 -9.38
C ARG A 139 16.80 -4.72 -10.56
N ARG A 140 15.66 -5.38 -10.67
CA ARG A 140 14.68 -5.17 -11.75
C ARG A 140 13.29 -5.01 -11.16
N LEU A 141 12.63 -3.90 -11.46
CA LEU A 141 11.27 -3.59 -11.03
C LEU A 141 10.41 -3.18 -12.21
N MET A 142 9.23 -3.80 -12.34
CA MET A 142 8.23 -3.43 -13.33
C MET A 142 6.96 -2.98 -12.64
N LEU A 143 6.52 -1.75 -12.93
CA LEU A 143 5.25 -1.20 -12.48
C LEU A 143 4.36 -0.94 -13.69
N SER A 144 3.13 -1.46 -13.70
CA SER A 144 2.24 -1.25 -14.85
C SER A 144 0.77 -1.03 -14.48
N ASN A 145 0.10 -0.08 -15.16
CA ASN A 145 -1.33 0.20 -14.97
C ASN A 145 -1.69 0.47 -13.49
N LEU A 146 -0.92 1.33 -12.83
CA LEU A 146 -1.12 1.66 -11.42
C LEU A 146 -1.59 3.10 -11.26
N LYS A 147 -2.60 3.27 -10.41
CA LYS A 147 -3.06 4.58 -9.96
C LYS A 147 -2.68 4.79 -8.50
N VAL A 148 -1.84 5.78 -8.22
CA VAL A 148 -1.51 6.21 -6.86
C VAL A 148 -2.21 7.53 -6.57
N SER A 149 -3.00 7.63 -5.51
CA SER A 149 -3.69 8.87 -5.16
C SER A 149 -3.61 9.20 -3.68
N ASP A 150 -3.78 10.48 -3.33
CA ASP A 150 -3.91 10.91 -1.94
C ASP A 150 -2.75 10.48 -1.02
N ALA A 151 -1.55 10.28 -1.59
CA ALA A 151 -0.36 10.02 -0.79
C ALA A 151 0.05 11.29 -0.04
N SER A 152 0.46 11.16 1.22
CA SER A 152 0.69 12.32 2.10
C SER A 152 2.06 12.97 1.94
N LEU A 153 3.04 12.26 1.36
CA LEU A 153 4.37 12.80 1.08
C LEU A 153 4.83 12.55 -0.35
N ILE A 154 4.96 11.28 -0.78
CA ILE A 154 5.41 10.94 -2.15
C ILE A 154 4.51 9.86 -2.74
N GLY A 155 4.08 10.01 -3.99
CA GLY A 155 3.33 8.95 -4.67
C GLY A 155 4.18 7.68 -4.83
N ILE A 156 5.28 7.78 -5.58
CA ILE A 156 6.21 6.68 -5.85
C ILE A 156 7.64 7.13 -5.54
N THR A 157 8.36 6.37 -4.72
CA THR A 157 9.79 6.59 -4.45
C THR A 157 10.56 5.29 -4.60
N LEU A 158 11.54 5.25 -5.50
CA LEU A 158 12.28 4.03 -5.84
C LEU A 158 13.78 4.29 -5.85
N ASP A 159 14.53 3.39 -5.23
CA ASP A 159 15.99 3.25 -5.34
C ASP A 159 16.29 1.83 -5.85
N VAL A 160 16.57 1.73 -7.14
CA VAL A 160 16.52 0.48 -7.94
C VAL A 160 17.54 0.54 -9.07
N ASN A 161 18.14 -0.56 -9.50
CA ASN A 161 19.07 -0.53 -10.63
C ASN A 161 18.35 -0.30 -11.96
N GLU A 162 17.35 -1.14 -12.26
CA GLU A 162 16.56 -1.10 -13.50
C GLU A 162 15.07 -1.03 -13.18
N VAL A 163 14.38 -0.03 -13.73
CA VAL A 163 12.93 0.11 -13.58
C VAL A 163 12.24 0.34 -14.92
N SER A 164 11.12 -0.35 -15.12
CA SER A 164 10.17 -0.11 -16.20
C SER A 164 8.83 0.29 -15.61
N MET A 165 8.30 1.42 -16.05
CA MET A 165 7.05 1.99 -15.57
C MET A 165 6.17 2.33 -16.77
N SER A 166 4.95 1.78 -16.84
CA SER A 166 3.98 2.07 -17.89
C SER A 166 2.57 2.25 -17.33
N GLY A 167 1.77 3.13 -17.93
CA GLY A 167 0.39 3.38 -17.47
C GLY A 167 0.31 3.81 -16.00
N ILE A 168 1.28 4.61 -15.52
CA ILE A 168 1.33 5.09 -14.14
C ILE A 168 0.61 6.43 -14.03
N THR A 169 -0.37 6.51 -13.13
CA THR A 169 -1.07 7.76 -12.80
C THR A 169 -0.86 8.11 -11.33
N VAL A 170 -0.24 9.25 -11.05
CA VAL A 170 -0.14 9.78 -9.68
C VAL A 170 -1.02 11.02 -9.54
N ILE A 171 -1.95 10.99 -8.58
CA ILE A 171 -2.89 12.09 -8.31
C ILE A 171 -2.59 12.69 -6.95
N ALA A 172 -2.16 13.96 -6.96
CA ALA A 172 -1.95 14.72 -5.75
C ALA A 172 -3.26 14.93 -4.96
N PRO A 173 -3.22 15.00 -3.62
CA PRO A 173 -4.41 15.24 -2.82
C PRO A 173 -5.06 16.60 -3.17
N GLN A 174 -6.37 16.59 -3.42
CA GLN A 174 -7.15 17.77 -3.83
C GLN A 174 -7.28 18.83 -2.72
N GLU A 175 -7.26 18.42 -1.45
CA GLU A 175 -7.45 19.32 -0.31
C GLU A 175 -6.22 19.36 0.62
N VAL A 176 -5.92 20.57 1.09
CA VAL A 176 -4.90 20.87 2.11
C VAL A 176 -5.54 20.68 3.49
N GLN A 177 -6.08 19.50 3.79
CA GLN A 177 -6.51 19.21 5.15
C GLN A 177 -5.27 18.85 5.97
N ASN A 178 -4.88 19.72 6.92
CA ASN A 178 -3.85 19.52 7.95
C ASN A 178 -2.77 18.47 7.58
N LYS A 179 -2.03 18.76 6.51
CA LYS A 179 -0.97 17.85 6.07
C LYS A 179 0.16 17.89 7.10
N LYS A 180 0.67 16.72 7.45
CA LYS A 180 1.91 16.61 8.24
C LYS A 180 3.11 17.21 7.48
N TYR A 181 3.03 17.30 6.15
CA TYR A 181 4.09 17.78 5.27
C TYR A 181 3.55 18.78 4.22
N ASP A 182 4.28 19.87 3.98
CA ASP A 182 3.88 20.97 3.09
C ASP A 182 4.23 20.74 1.60
N TYR A 183 4.89 19.64 1.27
CA TYR A 183 5.30 19.32 -0.09
C TYR A 183 4.81 17.93 -0.50
N PHE A 184 4.52 17.80 -1.79
CA PHE A 184 4.16 16.54 -2.43
C PHE A 184 5.05 16.32 -3.64
N VAL A 185 5.59 15.12 -3.77
CA VAL A 185 6.35 14.69 -4.95
C VAL A 185 5.58 13.56 -5.61
N ASP A 186 5.36 13.64 -6.92
CA ASP A 186 4.59 12.60 -7.61
C ASP A 186 5.41 11.31 -7.67
N ILE A 187 6.57 11.40 -8.32
CA ILE A 187 7.45 10.26 -8.62
C ILE A 187 8.90 10.70 -8.39
N ARG A 188 9.63 9.92 -7.61
CA ARG A 188 11.07 10.02 -7.39
C ARG A 188 11.72 8.68 -7.72
N VAL A 189 12.63 8.65 -8.69
CA VAL A 189 13.36 7.44 -9.07
C VAL A 189 14.85 7.71 -9.09
N ASN A 190 15.60 6.94 -8.31
CA ASN A 190 17.04 6.78 -8.38
C ASN A 190 17.32 5.45 -9.06
N ALA A 191 17.76 5.47 -10.32
CA ALA A 191 18.03 4.25 -11.07
C ALA A 191 19.11 4.38 -12.12
N GLN A 192 19.85 3.30 -12.33
CA GLN A 192 20.87 3.22 -13.39
C GLN A 192 20.24 3.13 -14.77
N THR A 193 19.08 2.47 -14.87
CA THR A 193 18.31 2.33 -16.10
C THR A 193 16.83 2.53 -15.77
N CYS A 194 16.17 3.39 -16.52
CA CYS A 194 14.80 3.78 -16.24
C CYS A 194 14.06 3.95 -17.56
N TYR A 195 12.99 3.19 -17.73
CA TYR A 195 12.05 3.27 -18.85
C TYR A 195 10.71 3.74 -18.33
N TYR A 196 10.26 4.91 -18.77
CA TYR A 196 8.96 5.45 -18.41
C TYR A 196 8.12 5.71 -19.66
N GLU A 197 7.05 4.94 -19.81
CA GLU A 197 6.05 5.11 -20.85
C GLU A 197 4.84 5.84 -20.24
N GLN A 198 4.69 7.11 -20.62
CA GLN A 198 3.60 7.93 -20.14
C GLN A 198 2.44 7.87 -21.14
N ASP A 199 1.30 7.33 -20.70
CA ASP A 199 0.06 7.45 -21.46
C ASP A 199 -0.38 8.93 -21.45
N TRP A 200 -0.03 9.65 -22.50
CA TRP A 200 -0.49 11.02 -22.75
C TRP A 200 -1.96 11.01 -23.15
N HIS A 201 -2.84 10.67 -22.20
CA HIS A 201 -4.22 11.07 -22.30
C HIS A 201 -4.29 12.55 -21.92
N GLU A 202 -4.39 13.38 -22.96
CA GLU A 202 -4.61 14.82 -22.91
C GLU A 202 -5.67 15.13 -21.86
N ALA A 203 -5.22 15.52 -20.66
CA ALA A 203 -6.11 15.89 -19.57
C ALA A 203 -6.78 17.20 -19.99
N GLU A 204 -7.94 17.10 -20.65
CA GLU A 204 -8.78 18.22 -21.02
C GLU A 204 -9.08 19.05 -19.77
N SER A 205 -8.36 20.19 -19.69
CA SER A 205 -8.83 21.46 -19.14
C SER A 205 -9.63 21.37 -17.84
N LEU A 206 -8.97 21.49 -16.68
CA LEU A 206 -9.56 22.18 -15.52
C LEU A 206 -8.46 22.56 -14.50
N LYS A 207 -8.25 23.89 -14.38
CA LYS A 207 -7.42 24.63 -13.39
C LYS A 207 -5.90 24.58 -13.57
N PRO A 208 -5.19 25.68 -13.21
CA PRO A 208 -3.76 25.83 -13.47
C PRO A 208 -2.99 24.65 -12.88
N PRO A 209 -2.10 24.02 -13.67
CA PRO A 209 -1.45 22.79 -13.26
C PRO A 209 -0.60 23.08 -12.03
N ARG A 210 -0.89 22.39 -10.91
CA ARG A 210 0.19 22.12 -9.95
C ARG A 210 1.27 21.43 -10.76
N THR A 211 2.46 22.02 -10.77
CA THR A 211 3.62 21.48 -11.48
C THR A 211 3.81 20.05 -11.02
N GLN A 212 3.60 19.08 -11.91
CA GLN A 212 3.97 17.70 -11.62
C GLN A 212 5.48 17.70 -11.36
N ILE A 213 5.88 17.26 -10.17
CA ILE A 213 7.29 17.21 -9.80
C ILE A 213 7.74 15.78 -10.07
N LEU A 214 8.12 15.57 -11.32
CA LEU A 214 8.79 14.36 -11.77
C LEU A 214 10.30 14.54 -11.53
N ALA A 215 10.81 13.89 -10.48
CA ALA A 215 12.23 13.90 -10.13
C ALA A 215 12.87 12.59 -10.60
N LEU A 216 13.19 12.53 -11.89
CA LEU A 216 13.96 11.44 -12.49
C LEU A 216 15.44 11.85 -12.54
N GLN A 217 16.34 10.87 -12.37
CA GLN A 217 17.75 11.09 -12.71
C GLN A 217 17.92 11.38 -14.21
N ALA A 218 19.04 12.01 -14.56
CA ALA A 218 19.33 12.50 -15.91
C ALA A 218 19.27 11.43 -17.01
N ASP A 219 19.41 10.15 -16.64
CA ASP A 219 19.52 9.03 -17.56
C ASP A 219 18.22 8.22 -17.72
N CYS A 220 17.07 8.71 -17.21
CA CYS A 220 15.79 8.04 -17.46
C CYS A 220 15.28 8.32 -18.88
N GLU A 221 15.09 7.25 -19.66
CA GLU A 221 14.54 7.31 -21.01
C GLU A 221 13.02 7.48 -20.94
N LEU A 222 12.55 8.64 -21.40
CA LEU A 222 11.13 8.92 -21.59
C LEU A 222 10.73 8.41 -22.98
N SER A 223 10.03 7.28 -23.05
CA SER A 223 9.40 6.84 -24.29
C SER A 223 8.10 7.62 -24.49
N LYS A 224 7.91 8.12 -25.70
CA LYS A 224 6.65 8.72 -26.14
C LYS A 224 5.75 7.67 -26.77
#